data_AF-A0A1Q3R7R3-F1
#
_entry.id   AF-A0A1Q3R7R3-F1
#
_cell.length_a   1.000
_cell.length_b   1.000
_cell.length_c   1.000
_cell.angle_alpha   90.00
_cell.angle_beta   90.00
_cell.angle_gamma   90.00
#
_symmetry.space_group_name_H-M   'P 1'
#
loop_
_entity.id
_entity.type
_entity.pdbx_description
1 polymer ?
#
loop_
_entity_poly.entity_id
_entity_poly.type
_entity_poly.pdbx_seq_one_letter_code
_entity_poly.pdbx_strand_id
1 'polypeptide(L)'
;MWLPRLSHLAQFGLFVFTLGSLYFTVLPLYQKALLDEAIAKKELELKAATASLENKYVRIRGFAVKEYVMYAGAECTALLKRPVELPAPGEKAVRIPPRAEDVYSIDIKECLLKSADAAPSLKELTAEDQTHLRTTLTQMGDRLGKARETSLVQYRAIPENITEAQVAALSASSARARALEFLARMYPPEQLRPRRRALAVEIEQERVGKQYEDQIMREIYSLRTLSWPRARDAL
;
A
#
# COMPACT_ATOMS: atom_id res chain seq x y z
N MET A 1 36.71 83.47 -40.25
CA MET A 1 37.27 82.11 -39.97
C MET A 1 36.60 81.39 -38.77
N TRP A 2 35.31 81.60 -38.50
CA TRP A 2 34.61 80.91 -37.38
C TRP A 2 33.54 79.91 -37.82
N LEU A 3 32.89 80.12 -38.99
CA LEU A 3 31.90 79.19 -39.55
C LEU A 3 32.41 77.75 -39.77
N PRO A 4 33.62 77.51 -40.32
CA PRO A 4 34.09 76.14 -40.54
C PRO A 4 34.30 75.37 -39.24
N ARG A 5 34.77 76.07 -38.18
CA ARG A 5 35.04 75.46 -36.87
C ARG A 5 33.77 75.02 -36.15
N LEU A 6 32.71 75.83 -36.24
CA LEU A 6 31.38 75.49 -35.70
C LEU A 6 30.73 74.31 -36.45
N SER A 7 30.93 74.25 -37.78
CA SER A 7 30.45 73.12 -38.59
C SER A 7 31.11 71.79 -38.20
N HIS A 8 32.43 71.78 -38.02
CA HIS A 8 33.14 70.58 -37.55
C HIS A 8 32.73 70.16 -36.13
N LEU A 9 32.44 71.11 -35.24
CA LEU A 9 32.00 70.83 -33.86
C LEU A 9 30.58 70.23 -33.85
N ALA A 10 29.68 70.72 -34.71
CA ALA A 10 28.36 70.14 -34.90
C ALA A 10 28.41 68.73 -35.52
N GLN A 11 29.29 68.49 -36.50
CA GLN A 11 29.50 67.15 -37.09
C GLN A 11 30.03 66.16 -36.06
N PHE A 12 30.99 66.58 -35.23
CA PHE A 12 31.53 65.75 -34.15
C PHE A 12 30.48 65.48 -33.07
N GLY A 13 29.72 66.49 -32.68
CA GLY A 13 28.60 66.34 -31.74
C GLY A 13 27.54 65.37 -32.25
N LEU A 14 27.18 65.45 -33.54
CA LEU A 14 26.25 64.53 -34.18
C LEU A 14 26.79 63.09 -34.15
N PHE A 15 28.08 62.89 -34.43
CA PHE A 15 28.73 61.58 -34.41
C PHE A 15 28.77 60.97 -33.01
N VAL A 16 29.11 61.75 -31.98
CA VAL A 16 29.08 61.28 -30.59
C VAL A 16 27.64 60.98 -30.15
N PHE A 17 26.67 61.80 -30.56
CA PHE A 17 25.26 61.56 -30.24
C PHE A 17 24.71 60.30 -30.90
N THR A 18 25.07 60.01 -32.15
CA THR A 18 24.67 58.76 -32.82
C THR A 18 25.35 57.55 -32.19
N LEU A 19 26.63 57.61 -31.85
CA LEU A 19 27.32 56.54 -31.12
C LEU A 19 26.70 56.32 -29.74
N GLY A 20 26.41 57.40 -29.01
CA GLY A 20 25.76 57.34 -27.71
C GLY A 20 24.37 56.73 -27.80
N SER A 21 23.56 57.16 -28.77
CA SER A 21 22.23 56.58 -29.03
C SER A 21 22.32 55.08 -29.30
N LEU A 22 23.25 54.65 -30.16
CA LEU A 22 23.44 53.24 -30.50
C LEU A 22 23.90 52.41 -29.28
N TYR A 23 24.82 52.96 -28.48
CA TYR A 23 25.32 52.32 -27.27
C TYR A 23 24.24 52.20 -26.17
N PHE A 24 23.44 53.25 -25.94
CA PHE A 24 22.46 53.27 -24.84
C PHE A 24 21.09 52.70 -25.20
N THR A 25 20.73 52.61 -26.48
CA THR A 25 19.40 52.10 -26.90
C THR A 25 19.47 50.72 -27.54
N VAL A 26 20.35 50.54 -28.53
CA VAL A 26 20.37 49.32 -29.33
C VAL A 26 21.03 48.17 -28.58
N LEU A 27 22.20 48.42 -27.98
CA LEU A 27 22.93 47.39 -27.24
C LEU A 27 22.10 46.78 -26.08
N PRO A 28 21.46 47.58 -25.22
CA PRO A 28 20.65 47.05 -24.12
C PRO A 28 19.39 46.33 -24.61
N LEU A 29 18.83 46.72 -25.74
CA LEU A 29 17.64 46.09 -26.33
C LEU A 29 17.96 44.65 -26.81
N TYR A 30 19.12 44.45 -27.43
CA TYR A 30 19.61 43.12 -27.77
C TYR A 30 19.93 42.27 -26.53
N GLN A 31 20.56 42.87 -25.51
CA GLN A 31 20.88 42.16 -24.26
C GLN A 31 19.60 41.68 -23.54
N LYS A 32 18.54 42.50 -23.51
CA LYS A 32 17.25 42.12 -22.94
C LYS A 32 16.59 40.99 -23.71
N ALA A 33 16.50 41.08 -25.04
CA ALA A 33 15.89 40.04 -25.86
C ALA A 33 16.59 38.68 -25.71
N LEU A 34 17.93 38.67 -25.66
CA LEU A 34 18.71 37.46 -25.41
C LEU A 34 18.47 36.88 -24.00
N LEU A 35 18.34 37.75 -23.00
CA LEU A 35 18.07 37.33 -21.62
C LEU A 35 16.66 36.72 -21.50
N ASP A 36 15.65 37.36 -22.10
CA ASP A 36 14.27 36.88 -22.09
C ASP A 36 14.15 35.52 -22.80
N GLU A 37 14.86 35.35 -23.92
CA GLU A 37 14.94 34.05 -24.61
C GLU A 37 15.61 32.98 -23.74
N ALA A 38 16.70 33.34 -23.03
CA ALA A 38 17.38 32.43 -22.13
C ALA A 38 16.50 32.04 -20.92
N ILE A 39 15.74 32.99 -20.36
CA ILE A 39 14.79 32.74 -19.27
C ILE A 39 13.67 31.81 -19.75
N ALA A 40 13.06 32.10 -20.90
CA ALA A 40 12.01 31.26 -21.47
C ALA A 40 12.48 29.82 -21.73
N LYS A 41 13.72 29.65 -22.25
CA LYS A 41 14.34 28.33 -22.41
C LYS A 41 14.53 27.62 -21.07
N LYS A 42 15.03 28.34 -20.05
CA LYS A 42 15.24 27.77 -18.72
C LYS A 42 13.94 27.39 -18.03
N GLU A 43 12.87 28.17 -18.18
CA GLU A 43 11.54 27.80 -17.68
C GLU A 43 11.00 26.54 -18.36
N LEU A 44 11.18 26.39 -19.67
CA LEU A 44 10.77 25.18 -20.39
C LEU A 44 11.58 23.96 -19.96
N GLU A 45 12.90 24.10 -19.81
CA GLU A 45 13.77 23.04 -19.29
C GLU A 45 13.37 22.63 -17.86
N LEU A 46 13.07 23.60 -16.99
CA LEU A 46 12.62 23.34 -15.62
C LEU A 46 11.27 22.61 -15.60
N LYS A 47 10.30 23.03 -16.41
CA LYS A 47 9.00 22.36 -16.55
C LYS A 47 9.14 20.93 -17.08
N ALA A 48 10.03 20.71 -18.06
CA ALA A 48 10.31 19.37 -18.56
C ALA A 48 10.99 18.48 -17.51
N ALA A 49 11.95 19.03 -16.76
CA ALA A 49 12.67 18.31 -15.72
C ALA A 49 11.76 17.94 -14.53
N THR A 50 10.92 18.88 -14.07
CA THR A 50 9.94 18.66 -13.00
C THR A 50 8.90 17.60 -13.40
N ALA A 51 8.32 17.71 -14.59
CA ALA A 51 7.40 16.69 -15.11
C ALA A 51 8.06 15.31 -15.22
N SER A 52 9.33 15.24 -15.62
CA SER A 52 10.09 13.98 -15.66
C SER A 52 10.31 13.40 -14.26
N LEU A 53 10.64 14.25 -13.28
CA LEU A 53 10.83 13.86 -11.89
C LEU A 53 9.54 13.31 -11.27
N GLU A 54 8.42 14.00 -11.47
CA GLU A 54 7.10 13.57 -11.00
C GLU A 54 6.70 12.21 -11.62
N ASN A 55 6.88 12.05 -12.92
CA ASN A 55 6.59 10.77 -13.59
C ASN A 55 7.43 9.61 -13.05
N LYS A 56 8.71 9.85 -12.74
CA LYS A 56 9.58 8.85 -12.10
C LYS A 56 9.11 8.56 -10.68
N TYR A 57 8.76 9.60 -9.92
CA TYR A 57 8.26 9.46 -8.55
C TYR A 57 6.98 8.62 -8.49
N VAL A 58 6.01 8.87 -9.37
CA VAL A 58 4.77 8.07 -9.44
C VAL A 58 5.06 6.59 -9.66
N ARG A 59 6.07 6.24 -10.48
CA ARG A 59 6.49 4.85 -10.69
C ARG A 59 7.13 4.24 -9.43
N ILE A 60 8.01 4.99 -8.77
CA ILE A 60 8.67 4.55 -7.51
C ILE A 60 7.62 4.31 -6.43
N ARG A 61 6.70 5.26 -6.23
CA ARG A 61 5.59 5.14 -5.29
C ARG A 61 4.74 3.91 -5.57
N GLY A 62 4.37 3.69 -6.83
CA GLY A 62 3.61 2.51 -7.23
C GLY A 62 4.34 1.20 -6.97
N PHE A 63 5.66 1.17 -7.15
CA PHE A 63 6.50 0.01 -6.84
C PHE A 63 6.58 -0.24 -5.33
N ALA A 64 6.93 0.79 -4.55
CA ALA A 64 7.08 0.71 -3.10
C ALA A 64 5.81 0.19 -2.42
N VAL A 65 4.64 0.69 -2.83
CA VAL A 65 3.35 0.26 -2.28
C VAL A 65 3.02 -1.18 -2.68
N LYS A 66 3.31 -1.59 -3.92
CA LYS A 66 3.07 -2.97 -4.37
C LYS A 66 3.93 -3.98 -3.62
N GLU A 67 5.19 -3.65 -3.40
CA GLU A 67 6.13 -4.44 -2.61
C GLU A 67 5.64 -4.57 -1.17
N TYR A 68 5.32 -3.43 -0.52
CA TYR A 68 4.77 -3.41 0.82
C TYR A 68 3.51 -4.28 0.95
N VAL A 69 2.54 -4.14 0.04
CA VAL A 69 1.31 -4.93 0.01
C VAL A 69 1.58 -6.44 -0.06
N MET A 70 2.60 -6.86 -0.81
CA MET A 70 2.95 -8.26 -0.92
C MET A 70 3.49 -8.83 0.40
N TYR A 71 4.39 -8.10 1.07
CA TYR A 71 4.98 -8.53 2.34
C TYR A 71 4.00 -8.42 3.51
N ALA A 72 3.36 -7.27 3.69
CA ALA A 72 2.40 -7.04 4.76
C ALA A 72 1.22 -7.99 4.67
N GLY A 73 0.77 -8.35 3.45
CA GLY A 73 -0.27 -9.35 3.24
C GLY A 73 0.09 -10.70 3.83
N ALA A 74 1.32 -11.20 3.61
CA ALA A 74 1.76 -12.48 4.15
C ALA A 74 2.05 -12.43 5.66
N GLU A 75 2.69 -11.36 6.12
CA GLU A 75 3.08 -11.18 7.53
C GLU A 75 1.85 -11.04 8.43
N CYS A 76 0.88 -10.21 8.02
CA CYS A 76 -0.28 -9.89 8.84
C CYS A 76 -1.46 -10.88 8.72
N THR A 77 -1.29 -12.01 8.00
CA THR A 77 -2.31 -13.08 7.88
C THR A 77 -1.84 -14.44 8.38
N ALA A 78 -0.82 -14.47 9.26
CA ALA A 78 -0.24 -15.69 9.81
C ALA A 78 0.27 -16.69 8.74
N LEU A 79 0.42 -16.26 7.48
CA LEU A 79 0.93 -17.11 6.40
C LEU A 79 2.41 -17.47 6.62
N LEU A 80 3.16 -16.56 7.25
CA LEU A 80 4.57 -16.77 7.57
C LEU A 80 4.80 -17.47 8.91
N LYS A 81 3.75 -17.92 9.60
CA LYS A 81 3.90 -18.65 10.87
C LYS A 81 4.50 -20.03 10.60
N ARG A 82 5.58 -20.37 11.31
CA ARG A 82 6.24 -21.67 11.20
C ARG A 82 5.24 -22.79 11.57
N PRO A 83 5.18 -23.88 10.80
CA PRO A 83 4.36 -25.03 11.17
C PRO A 83 4.80 -25.62 12.51
N VAL A 84 3.85 -26.16 13.26
CA VAL A 84 4.11 -26.84 14.53
C VAL A 84 4.95 -28.09 14.25
N GLU A 85 6.04 -28.26 15.00
CA GLU A 85 6.88 -29.46 14.91
C GLU A 85 6.08 -30.68 15.37
N LEU A 86 6.17 -31.76 14.58
CA LEU A 86 5.48 -33.00 14.92
C LEU A 86 6.18 -33.65 16.13
N PRO A 87 5.44 -34.14 17.13
CA PRO A 87 6.03 -34.81 18.28
C PRO A 87 6.79 -36.06 17.85
N ALA A 88 7.86 -36.39 18.57
CA ALA A 88 8.63 -37.59 18.30
C ALA A 88 7.79 -38.86 18.59
N PRO A 89 8.12 -40.02 17.99
CA PRO A 89 7.45 -41.28 18.31
C PRO A 89 7.50 -41.57 19.82
N GLY A 90 6.33 -41.68 20.45
CA GLY A 90 6.20 -41.92 21.90
C GLY A 90 5.91 -40.67 22.74
N GLU A 91 5.97 -39.48 22.15
CA GLU A 91 5.55 -38.24 22.81
C GLU A 91 4.05 -38.01 22.71
N LYS A 92 3.50 -37.21 23.65
CA LYS A 92 2.08 -36.87 23.66
C LYS A 92 1.71 -36.07 22.41
N ALA A 93 0.56 -36.37 21.83
CA ALA A 93 0.02 -35.62 20.71
C ALA A 93 -0.08 -34.12 21.06
N VAL A 94 0.53 -33.28 20.22
CA VAL A 94 0.43 -31.82 20.33
C VAL A 94 -0.90 -31.38 19.72
N ARG A 95 -1.67 -30.57 20.44
CA ARG A 95 -2.86 -29.91 19.87
C ARG A 95 -2.39 -28.90 18.84
N ILE A 96 -2.76 -29.11 17.58
CA ILE A 96 -2.56 -28.12 16.51
C ILE A 96 -3.80 -27.22 16.52
N PRO A 97 -3.69 -25.94 16.93
CA PRO A 97 -4.83 -25.04 16.92
C PRO A 97 -5.29 -24.77 15.47
N PRO A 98 -6.56 -24.45 15.25
CA PRO A 98 -7.04 -23.98 13.95
C PRO A 98 -6.29 -22.72 13.53
N ARG A 99 -5.99 -22.58 12.23
CA ARG A 99 -5.33 -21.39 11.65
C ARG A 99 -6.01 -20.07 12.05
N ALA A 100 -7.33 -20.10 12.22
CA ALA A 100 -8.10 -18.95 12.67
C ALA A 100 -7.59 -18.37 14.00
N GLU A 101 -7.19 -19.20 14.96
CA GLU A 101 -6.65 -18.74 16.25
C GLU A 101 -5.37 -17.93 16.05
N ASP A 102 -4.53 -18.35 15.11
CA ASP A 102 -3.29 -17.64 14.77
C ASP A 102 -3.58 -16.29 14.12
N VAL A 103 -4.53 -16.24 13.19
CA VAL A 103 -4.96 -14.97 12.56
C VAL A 103 -5.56 -14.02 13.59
N TYR A 104 -6.35 -14.52 14.54
CA TYR A 104 -6.89 -13.69 15.62
C TYR A 104 -5.82 -13.27 16.64
N SER A 105 -4.68 -13.95 16.74
CA SER A 105 -3.61 -13.55 17.65
C SER A 105 -2.84 -12.31 17.19
N ILE A 106 -2.98 -11.92 15.92
CA ILE A 106 -2.28 -10.78 15.33
C ILE A 106 -3.04 -9.48 15.65
N ASP A 107 -2.35 -8.51 16.25
CA ASP A 107 -2.79 -7.11 16.22
C ASP A 107 -2.53 -6.56 14.81
N ILE A 108 -3.59 -6.51 14.01
CA ILE A 108 -3.50 -6.11 12.61
C ILE A 108 -3.02 -4.67 12.44
N LYS A 109 -3.37 -3.78 13.37
CA LYS A 109 -2.98 -2.37 13.29
C LYS A 109 -1.49 -2.23 13.56
N GLU A 110 -1.02 -2.84 14.63
CA GLU A 110 0.41 -2.85 14.95
C GLU A 110 1.22 -3.53 13.85
N CYS A 111 0.74 -4.67 13.34
CA CYS A 111 1.41 -5.40 12.25
C CYS A 111 1.59 -4.53 11.00
N LEU A 112 0.52 -3.87 10.54
CA LEU A 112 0.59 -3.01 9.36
C LEU A 112 1.57 -1.85 9.55
N LEU A 113 1.53 -1.18 10.70
CA LEU A 113 2.41 -0.04 10.98
C LEU A 113 3.88 -0.47 11.10
N LYS A 114 4.15 -1.57 11.82
CA LYS A 114 5.51 -2.11 11.98
C LYS A 114 6.09 -2.60 10.65
N SER A 115 5.28 -3.28 9.84
CA SER A 115 5.69 -3.74 8.51
C SER A 115 5.99 -2.54 7.59
N ALA A 116 5.21 -1.46 7.70
CA ALA A 116 5.46 -0.23 6.95
C ALA A 116 6.76 0.48 7.39
N ASP A 117 7.01 0.57 8.69
CA ASP A 117 8.24 1.16 9.25
C ASP A 117 9.50 0.35 8.85
N ALA A 118 9.35 -0.97 8.72
CA ALA A 118 10.42 -1.88 8.31
C ALA A 118 10.69 -1.86 6.80
N ALA A 119 9.73 -1.43 5.98
CA ALA A 119 9.84 -1.48 4.52
C ALA A 119 10.78 -0.38 3.97
N PRO A 120 11.96 -0.74 3.41
CA PRO A 120 12.91 0.26 2.91
C PRO A 120 12.34 1.10 1.76
N SER A 121 11.56 0.48 0.86
CA SER A 121 10.99 1.15 -0.30
C SER A 121 9.96 2.22 0.05
N LEU A 122 9.29 2.12 1.20
CA LEU A 122 8.36 3.16 1.67
C LEU A 122 9.09 4.43 2.15
N LYS A 123 10.39 4.35 2.47
CA LYS A 123 11.19 5.53 2.86
C LYS A 123 11.46 6.47 1.69
N GLU A 124 11.33 5.99 0.46
CA GLU A 124 11.47 6.77 -0.78
C GLU A 124 10.24 7.64 -1.10
N LEU A 125 9.14 7.47 -0.34
CA LEU A 125 7.96 8.30 -0.49
C LEU A 125 8.22 9.72 0.05
N THR A 126 7.53 10.72 -0.52
CA THR A 126 7.53 12.08 0.03
C THR A 126 6.92 12.09 1.43
N ALA A 127 7.26 13.08 2.26
CA ALA A 127 6.72 13.20 3.61
C ALA A 127 5.17 13.28 3.63
N GLU A 128 4.57 13.91 2.62
CA GLU A 128 3.12 13.98 2.44
C GLU A 128 2.53 12.59 2.17
N ASP A 129 3.12 11.83 1.23
CA ASP A 129 2.67 10.48 0.89
C ASP A 129 2.89 9.49 2.04
N GLN A 130 3.98 9.60 2.80
CA GLN A 130 4.22 8.79 4.00
C GLN A 130 3.14 9.06 5.06
N THR A 131 2.82 10.33 5.30
CA THR A 131 1.79 10.72 6.27
C THR A 131 0.41 10.22 5.83
N HIS A 132 0.10 10.35 4.54
CA HIS A 132 -1.15 9.86 3.96
C HIS A 132 -1.28 8.34 4.07
N LEU A 133 -0.21 7.60 3.72
CA LEU A 133 -0.17 6.14 3.85
C LEU A 133 -0.34 5.71 5.31
N ARG A 134 0.40 6.31 6.24
CA ARG A 134 0.31 5.97 7.67
C ARG A 134 -1.08 6.22 8.25
N THR A 135 -1.71 7.31 7.85
CA THR A 135 -3.11 7.62 8.22
C THR A 135 -4.06 6.56 7.67
N THR A 136 -3.89 6.19 6.41
CA THR A 136 -4.69 5.14 5.75
C THR A 136 -4.52 3.78 6.46
N LEU A 137 -3.29 3.39 6.79
CA LEU A 137 -2.99 2.15 7.51
C LEU A 137 -3.61 2.14 8.92
N THR A 138 -3.56 3.27 9.62
CA THR A 138 -4.17 3.42 10.95
C THR A 138 -5.68 3.20 10.88
N GLN A 139 -6.36 3.87 9.95
CA GLN A 139 -7.80 3.73 9.76
C GLN A 139 -8.19 2.31 9.34
N MET A 140 -7.41 1.70 8.45
CA MET A 140 -7.58 0.30 8.05
C MET A 140 -7.44 -0.64 9.24
N GLY A 141 -6.39 -0.46 10.06
CA GLY A 141 -6.16 -1.24 11.27
C GLY A 141 -7.32 -1.14 12.25
N ASP A 142 -7.89 0.06 12.46
CA ASP A 142 -9.05 0.25 13.33
C ASP A 142 -10.31 -0.46 12.80
N ARG A 143 -10.56 -0.40 11.47
CA ARG A 143 -11.68 -1.12 10.84
C ARG A 143 -11.52 -2.64 10.96
N LEU A 144 -10.32 -3.14 10.67
CA LEU A 144 -10.01 -4.57 10.76
C LEU A 144 -10.04 -5.06 12.22
N GLY A 145 -9.63 -4.23 13.19
CA GLY A 145 -9.75 -4.53 14.62
C GLY A 145 -11.20 -4.75 15.06
N LYS A 146 -12.13 -3.90 14.61
CA LYS A 146 -13.58 -4.09 14.87
C LYS A 146 -14.12 -5.35 14.18
N ALA A 147 -13.69 -5.61 12.95
CA ALA A 147 -14.07 -6.83 12.23
C ALA A 147 -13.54 -8.08 12.93
N ARG A 148 -12.33 -8.02 13.50
CA ARG A 148 -11.72 -9.08 14.31
C ARG A 148 -12.58 -9.44 15.50
N GLU A 149 -12.99 -8.44 16.29
CA GLU A 149 -13.83 -8.66 17.48
C GLU A 149 -15.16 -9.34 17.10
N THR A 150 -15.80 -8.84 16.04
CA THR A 150 -17.06 -9.41 15.54
C THR A 150 -16.88 -10.86 15.09
N SER A 151 -15.85 -11.12 14.28
CA SER A 151 -15.53 -12.46 13.79
C SER A 151 -15.12 -13.42 14.92
N LEU A 152 -14.40 -12.93 15.92
CA LEU A 152 -13.97 -13.72 17.08
C LEU A 152 -15.14 -14.13 17.98
N VAL A 153 -16.11 -13.23 18.17
CA VAL A 153 -17.37 -13.56 18.88
C VAL A 153 -18.12 -14.66 18.14
N GLN A 154 -18.26 -14.53 16.81
CA GLN A 154 -18.89 -15.58 15.99
C GLN A 154 -18.13 -16.90 16.10
N TYR A 155 -16.80 -16.87 15.95
CA TYR A 155 -15.93 -18.04 16.03
C TYR A 155 -16.09 -18.81 17.35
N ARG A 156 -16.14 -18.09 18.48
CA ARG A 156 -16.29 -18.68 19.82
C ARG A 156 -17.68 -19.23 20.09
N ALA A 157 -18.71 -18.71 19.43
CA ALA A 157 -20.09 -19.16 19.60
C ALA A 157 -20.43 -20.42 18.78
N ILE A 158 -19.61 -20.80 17.79
CA ILE A 158 -19.87 -21.96 16.91
C ILE A 158 -20.07 -23.29 17.67
N PRO A 159 -19.23 -23.66 18.66
CA PRO A 159 -19.40 -24.93 19.38
C PRO A 159 -20.79 -25.11 20.00
N GLU A 160 -21.38 -24.01 20.48
CA GLU A 160 -22.69 -23.99 21.14
C GLU A 160 -23.84 -23.86 20.14
N ASN A 161 -23.65 -23.08 19.07
CA ASN A 161 -24.72 -22.72 18.13
C ASN A 161 -24.81 -23.62 16.89
N ILE A 162 -23.97 -24.65 16.78
CA ILE A 162 -23.98 -25.51 15.61
C ILE A 162 -25.28 -26.32 15.48
N THR A 163 -25.89 -26.27 14.30
CA THR A 163 -27.17 -26.93 14.02
C THR A 163 -26.97 -28.38 13.56
N GLU A 164 -27.95 -29.26 13.85
CA GLU A 164 -27.91 -30.64 13.36
C GLU A 164 -27.93 -30.71 11.82
N ALA A 165 -28.50 -29.70 11.14
CA ALA A 165 -28.45 -29.58 9.68
C ALA A 165 -27.00 -29.39 9.17
N GLN A 166 -26.20 -28.56 9.84
CA GLN A 166 -24.77 -28.38 9.52
C GLN A 166 -23.96 -29.65 9.76
N VAL A 167 -24.26 -30.38 10.84
CA VAL A 167 -23.62 -31.68 11.14
C VAL A 167 -23.98 -32.75 10.09
N ALA A 168 -25.22 -32.75 9.61
CA ALA A 168 -25.68 -33.67 8.57
C ALA A 168 -25.04 -33.35 7.21
N ALA A 169 -24.88 -32.07 6.87
CA ALA A 169 -24.32 -31.60 5.60
C ALA A 169 -22.82 -31.92 5.38
N LEU A 170 -22.11 -32.42 6.40
CA LEU A 170 -20.69 -32.72 6.33
C LEU A 170 -20.29 -33.71 5.23
N SER A 171 -21.16 -34.65 4.85
CA SER A 171 -20.80 -35.85 4.07
C SER A 171 -20.10 -35.58 2.72
N ALA A 172 -20.16 -34.35 2.19
CA ALA A 172 -19.64 -34.01 0.86
C ALA A 172 -18.52 -32.95 0.82
N SER A 173 -18.16 -32.28 1.93
CA SER A 173 -17.40 -31.01 1.85
C SER A 173 -15.87 -31.13 1.97
N SER A 174 -15.32 -32.18 2.61
CA SER A 174 -13.87 -32.28 2.86
C SER A 174 -13.32 -33.70 2.87
N ALA A 175 -11.99 -33.87 2.76
CA ALA A 175 -11.32 -35.17 2.90
C ALA A 175 -11.54 -35.78 4.30
N ARG A 176 -11.55 -34.93 5.35
CA ARG A 176 -11.86 -35.34 6.73
C ARG A 176 -13.29 -35.86 6.86
N ALA A 177 -14.25 -35.20 6.22
CA ALA A 177 -15.63 -35.65 6.22
C ALA A 177 -15.82 -36.98 5.46
N ARG A 178 -15.15 -37.16 4.32
CA ARG A 178 -15.12 -38.43 3.58
C ARG A 178 -14.54 -39.58 4.41
N ALA A 179 -13.47 -39.31 5.18
CA ALA A 179 -12.90 -40.30 6.10
C ALA A 179 -13.88 -40.70 7.21
N LEU A 180 -14.63 -39.74 7.77
CA LEU A 180 -15.68 -40.05 8.75
C LEU A 180 -16.85 -40.83 8.15
N GLU A 181 -17.23 -40.55 6.91
CA GLU A 181 -18.27 -41.31 6.20
C GLU A 181 -17.81 -42.76 5.93
N PHE A 182 -16.53 -42.97 5.64
CA PHE A 182 -15.95 -44.31 5.55
C PHE A 182 -16.02 -45.04 6.90
N LEU A 183 -15.69 -44.37 8.00
CA LEU A 183 -15.83 -44.92 9.36
C LEU A 183 -17.30 -45.21 9.72
N ALA A 184 -18.25 -44.45 9.20
CA ALA A 184 -19.69 -44.68 9.39
C ALA A 184 -20.19 -46.01 8.82
N ARG A 185 -19.41 -46.65 7.94
CA ARG A 185 -19.71 -48.01 7.46
C ARG A 185 -19.28 -49.11 8.45
N MET A 186 -18.41 -48.79 9.41
CA MET A 186 -17.80 -49.77 10.32
C MET A 186 -18.23 -49.57 11.79
N TYR A 187 -18.74 -48.40 12.15
CA TYR A 187 -19.11 -48.06 13.53
C TYR A 187 -20.57 -47.62 13.64
N PRO A 188 -21.24 -47.88 14.78
CA PRO A 188 -22.60 -47.41 15.02
C PRO A 188 -22.70 -45.87 14.97
N PRO A 189 -23.83 -45.31 14.49
CA PRO A 189 -24.01 -43.85 14.34
C PRO A 189 -23.90 -43.09 15.68
N GLU A 190 -24.32 -43.70 16.78
CA GLU A 190 -24.16 -43.20 18.16
C GLU A 190 -22.71 -42.82 18.48
N GLN A 191 -21.75 -43.66 18.09
CA GLN A 191 -20.32 -43.45 18.38
C GLN A 191 -19.69 -42.37 17.49
N LEU A 192 -20.28 -42.10 16.32
CA LEU A 192 -19.76 -41.14 15.36
C LEU A 192 -20.40 -39.76 15.46
N ARG A 193 -21.58 -39.65 16.07
CA ARG A 193 -22.25 -38.37 16.31
C ARG A 193 -21.35 -37.31 16.96
N PRO A 194 -20.62 -37.58 18.06
CA PRO A 194 -19.72 -36.58 18.64
C PRO A 194 -18.56 -36.20 17.69
N ARG A 195 -18.03 -37.16 16.92
CA ARG A 195 -16.95 -36.89 15.94
C ARG A 195 -17.43 -36.05 14.76
N ARG A 196 -18.65 -36.32 14.25
CA ARG A 196 -19.29 -35.50 13.21
C ARG A 196 -19.55 -34.09 13.72
N ARG A 197 -20.07 -33.95 14.94
CA ARG A 197 -20.30 -32.62 15.54
C ARG A 197 -19.00 -31.84 15.71
N ALA A 198 -17.96 -32.47 16.25
CA ALA A 198 -16.65 -31.83 16.39
C ALA A 198 -16.07 -31.38 15.03
N LEU A 199 -16.13 -32.23 14.01
CA LEU A 199 -15.67 -31.84 12.67
C LEU A 199 -16.49 -30.69 12.07
N ALA A 200 -17.82 -30.66 12.31
CA ALA A 200 -18.67 -29.58 11.84
C ALA A 200 -18.27 -28.24 12.50
N VAL A 201 -17.97 -28.27 13.80
CA VAL A 201 -17.46 -27.10 14.54
C VAL A 201 -16.14 -26.63 13.94
N GLU A 202 -15.19 -27.53 13.71
CA GLU A 202 -13.89 -27.20 13.11
C GLU A 202 -14.04 -26.57 11.72
N ILE A 203 -14.88 -27.13 10.84
CA ILE A 203 -15.10 -26.59 9.49
C ILE A 203 -15.72 -25.21 9.54
N GLU A 204 -16.73 -25.00 10.38
CA GLU A 204 -17.37 -23.68 10.51
C GLU A 204 -16.41 -22.65 11.12
N GLN A 205 -15.59 -23.06 12.09
CA GLN A 205 -14.54 -22.23 12.68
C GLN A 205 -13.48 -21.84 11.65
N GLU A 206 -13.02 -22.79 10.82
CA GLU A 206 -12.13 -22.54 9.69
C GLU A 206 -12.78 -21.58 8.67
N ARG A 207 -14.07 -21.75 8.36
CA ARG A 207 -14.81 -20.89 7.42
C ARG A 207 -14.88 -19.45 7.92
N VAL A 208 -15.26 -19.23 9.18
CA VAL A 208 -15.36 -17.88 9.78
C VAL A 208 -13.98 -17.23 9.88
N GLY A 209 -12.97 -17.97 10.31
CA GLY A 209 -11.59 -17.49 10.34
C GLY A 209 -11.08 -17.08 8.95
N LYS A 210 -11.33 -17.91 7.94
CA LYS A 210 -10.96 -17.63 6.55
C LYS A 210 -11.67 -16.39 6.00
N GLN A 211 -12.94 -16.18 6.33
CA GLN A 211 -13.65 -14.97 5.89
C GLN A 211 -12.99 -13.68 6.41
N TYR A 212 -12.52 -13.71 7.66
CA TYR A 212 -11.78 -12.59 8.24
C TYR A 212 -10.37 -12.45 7.63
N GLU A 213 -9.65 -13.55 7.44
CA GLU A 213 -8.35 -13.57 6.74
C GLU A 213 -8.47 -12.98 5.32
N ASP A 214 -9.47 -13.40 4.55
CA ASP A 214 -9.74 -12.88 3.21
C ASP A 214 -10.11 -11.38 3.24
N GLN A 215 -10.78 -10.91 4.31
CA GLN A 215 -11.07 -9.49 4.49
C GLN A 215 -9.79 -8.68 4.71
N ILE A 216 -8.87 -9.16 5.55
CA ILE A 216 -7.55 -8.54 5.75
C ILE A 216 -6.83 -8.44 4.40
N MET A 217 -6.73 -9.54 3.65
CA MET A 217 -6.04 -9.55 2.36
C MET A 217 -6.67 -8.56 1.38
N ARG A 218 -8.00 -8.53 1.27
CA ARG A 218 -8.70 -7.59 0.38
C ARG A 218 -8.40 -6.12 0.72
N GLU A 219 -8.45 -5.76 2.01
CA GLU A 219 -8.15 -4.39 2.45
C GLU A 219 -6.68 -4.04 2.17
N ILE A 220 -5.73 -4.93 2.46
CA ILE A 220 -4.30 -4.71 2.17
C ILE A 220 -4.08 -4.56 0.66
N TYR A 221 -4.68 -5.42 -0.17
CA TYR A 221 -4.56 -5.32 -1.63
C TYR A 221 -5.15 -4.03 -2.19
N SER A 222 -6.18 -3.46 -1.55
CA SER A 222 -6.80 -2.20 -1.97
C SER A 222 -5.84 -1.00 -1.92
N LEU A 223 -4.75 -1.08 -1.13
CA LEU A 223 -3.71 -0.04 -1.08
C LEU A 223 -3.03 0.18 -2.43
N ARG A 224 -3.04 -0.82 -3.32
CA ARG A 224 -2.49 -0.69 -4.69
C ARG A 224 -3.24 0.35 -5.53
N THR A 225 -4.49 0.63 -5.17
CA THR A 225 -5.36 1.60 -5.83
C THR A 225 -5.63 2.83 -4.94
N LEU A 226 -4.76 3.08 -3.94
CA LEU A 226 -4.88 4.24 -3.07
C LEU A 226 -4.81 5.54 -3.88
N SER A 227 -5.73 6.46 -3.59
CA SER A 227 -5.72 7.80 -4.16
C SER A 227 -4.71 8.66 -3.42
N TRP A 228 -3.66 9.09 -4.12
CA TRP A 228 -2.60 9.90 -3.53
C TRP A 228 -2.93 11.40 -3.55
N PRO A 229 -2.45 12.19 -2.58
CA PRO A 229 -2.49 13.63 -2.67
C PRO A 229 -1.76 14.09 -3.94
N ARG A 230 -2.31 15.10 -4.61
CA ARG A 230 -1.61 15.76 -5.73
C ARG A 230 -0.49 16.59 -5.14
N ALA A 231 0.70 16.51 -5.74
CA ALA A 231 1.72 17.51 -5.50
C ALA A 231 1.06 18.88 -5.71
N ARG A 232 1.07 19.75 -4.69
CA ARG A 232 0.64 21.14 -4.90
C ARG A 232 1.57 21.70 -5.97
N ASP A 233 0.98 22.18 -7.05
CA ASP A 233 1.67 22.98 -8.06
C ASP A 233 2.43 24.09 -7.32
N ALA A 234 3.75 23.91 -7.19
CA ALA A 234 4.61 24.99 -6.75
C ALA A 234 4.64 25.98 -7.92
N LEU A 235 3.90 27.08 -7.73
CA LEU A 235 3.90 28.27 -8.56
C LEU A 235 5.30 28.66 -9.02
#